data_AF-A0A8H5CQV1-F1
#
_entry.id   AF-A0A8H5CQV1-F1
#
_cell.length_a   1.000
_cell.length_b   1.000
_cell.length_c   1.000
_cell.angle_alpha   90.00
_cell.angle_beta   90.00
_cell.angle_gamma   90.00
#
_symmetry.space_group_name_H-M   'P 1'
#
loop_
_entity.id
_entity.type
_entity.pdbx_description
1 polymer ?
#
loop_
_entity_poly.entity_id
_entity_poly.type
_entity_poly.pdbx_seq_one_letter_code
_entity_poly.pdbx_strand_id
1 'polypeptide(L)'
;MVLKAFHVSQQIVSMQKTPTLSAALPAYESLLSNLKTLKTVYPYLSHMLMASIVKIEEYVDKARSTHMYSFAMFVNPVSKTSWIEREWPAEQSEAAKTAILDIMTKHQTAIRHECAVTKIPNHIPIDFGGSDAAHSLNAGITLLNDFTESLNALSHSSSLQTISSESTINENNAQLEEPVDPTDGLTAEELEIEAVMRDRLQAQEEYKKWVNEGIITDREKLQKFDLVQFWDNQNSQINFPIIFQLALDVIPVQASAVPCERAFSSSKETDADQRS
;
A
#
# COMPACT_ATOMS: atom_id res chain seq x y z
N MET A 1 -11.15 12.64 -24.55
CA MET A 1 -11.70 11.75 -23.51
C MET A 1 -10.71 10.65 -23.11
N VAL A 2 -10.20 9.82 -24.03
CA VAL A 2 -9.25 8.73 -23.71
C VAL A 2 -7.99 9.21 -22.98
N LEU A 3 -7.34 10.27 -23.48
CA LEU A 3 -6.14 10.85 -22.84
C LEU A 3 -6.39 11.41 -21.43
N LYS A 4 -7.65 11.74 -21.10
CA LYS A 4 -7.99 12.28 -19.78
C LYS A 4 -7.80 11.22 -18.69
N ALA A 5 -8.08 9.95 -18.98
CA ALA A 5 -7.87 8.85 -18.02
C ALA A 5 -6.38 8.69 -17.68
N PHE A 6 -5.51 8.66 -18.69
CA PHE A 6 -4.06 8.61 -18.48
C PHE A 6 -3.54 9.82 -17.70
N HIS A 7 -4.02 11.02 -18.04
CA HIS A 7 -3.60 12.24 -17.37
C HIS A 7 -3.96 12.23 -15.88
N VAL A 8 -5.16 11.77 -15.52
CA VAL A 8 -5.60 11.67 -14.12
C VAL A 8 -4.74 10.66 -13.35
N SER A 9 -4.51 9.46 -13.89
CA SER A 9 -3.64 8.47 -13.25
C SER A 9 -2.21 8.98 -13.08
N GLN A 10 -1.65 9.65 -14.10
CA GLN A 10 -0.34 10.27 -14.03
C GLN A 10 -0.28 11.33 -12.93
N GLN A 11 -1.30 12.19 -12.83
CA GLN A 11 -1.37 13.20 -11.78
C GLN A 11 -1.36 12.58 -10.40
N ILE A 12 -2.13 11.51 -10.15
CA ILE A 12 -2.19 10.81 -8.86
C ILE A 12 -0.82 10.25 -8.46
N VAL A 13 -0.12 9.58 -9.38
CA VAL A 13 1.18 8.98 -9.06
C VAL A 13 2.33 9.98 -9.03
N SER A 14 2.11 11.20 -9.53
CA SER A 14 3.13 12.26 -9.62
C SER A 14 2.88 13.40 -8.63
N MET A 15 1.98 13.21 -7.67
CA MET A 15 1.69 14.21 -6.65
C MET A 15 2.93 14.45 -5.79
N GLN A 16 3.28 15.71 -5.60
CA GLN A 16 4.36 16.10 -4.70
C GLN A 16 3.85 16.16 -3.26
N LYS A 17 4.72 15.79 -2.32
CA LYS A 17 4.53 15.90 -0.85
C LYS A 17 3.53 14.92 -0.21
N THR A 18 3.03 13.93 -0.94
CA THR A 18 2.27 12.81 -0.36
C THR A 18 2.88 11.47 -0.78
N PRO A 19 2.86 10.44 0.09
CA PRO A 19 3.30 9.09 -0.26
C PRO A 19 2.43 8.51 -1.39
N THR A 20 2.93 8.60 -2.62
CA THR A 20 2.20 8.24 -3.85
C THR A 20 2.19 6.74 -4.12
N LEU A 21 3.11 5.98 -3.51
CA LEU A 21 3.28 4.56 -3.80
C LEU A 21 2.06 3.72 -3.42
N SER A 22 1.39 4.06 -2.30
CA SER A 22 0.17 3.37 -1.85
C SER A 22 -1.03 3.56 -2.80
N ALA A 23 -1.03 4.63 -3.60
CA ALA A 23 -2.10 4.97 -4.54
C ALA A 23 -1.84 4.48 -5.97
N ALA A 24 -0.63 4.02 -6.28
CA ALA A 24 -0.22 3.68 -7.64
C ALA A 24 -1.01 2.50 -8.23
N LEU A 25 -1.09 1.38 -7.52
CA LEU A 25 -1.83 0.21 -7.97
C LEU A 25 -3.34 0.49 -8.11
N PRO A 26 -4.03 1.12 -7.13
CA PRO A 26 -5.42 1.57 -7.31
C PRO A 26 -5.62 2.46 -8.54
N ALA A 27 -4.70 3.39 -8.81
CA ALA A 27 -4.79 4.28 -9.96
C ALA A 27 -4.63 3.54 -11.29
N TYR A 28 -3.74 2.54 -11.37
CA TYR A 28 -3.55 1.73 -12.57
C TYR A 28 -4.71 0.77 -12.83
N GLU A 29 -5.29 0.17 -11.80
CA GLU A 29 -6.45 -0.71 -11.96
C GLU A 29 -7.71 0.05 -12.39
N SER A 30 -7.94 1.25 -11.83
CA SER A 30 -9.00 2.13 -12.32
C SER A 30 -8.75 2.55 -13.78
N LEU A 31 -7.52 2.89 -14.15
CA LEU A 31 -7.16 3.18 -15.54
C LEU A 31 -7.49 2.00 -16.46
N LEU A 32 -7.17 0.78 -16.03
CA LEU A 32 -7.44 -0.43 -16.78
C LEU A 32 -8.95 -0.64 -17.00
N SER A 33 -9.75 -0.46 -15.96
CA SER A 33 -11.22 -0.50 -16.05
C SER A 33 -11.74 0.55 -17.05
N ASN A 34 -11.25 1.79 -16.95
CA ASN A 34 -11.62 2.87 -17.85
C ASN A 34 -11.25 2.58 -19.30
N LEU A 35 -10.07 2.00 -19.56
CA LEU A 35 -9.65 1.62 -20.91
C LEU A 35 -10.50 0.49 -21.49
N LYS A 36 -10.88 -0.50 -20.67
CA LYS A 36 -11.80 -1.58 -21.07
C LYS A 36 -13.17 -1.03 -21.46
N THR A 37 -13.70 -0.07 -20.71
CA THR A 37 -14.95 0.63 -21.07
C THR A 37 -14.79 1.51 -22.32
N LEU A 38 -13.69 2.25 -22.45
CA LEU A 38 -13.45 3.06 -23.65
C LEU A 38 -13.31 2.20 -24.91
N LYS A 39 -12.80 0.97 -24.79
CA LYS A 39 -12.71 0.01 -25.90
C LYS A 39 -14.10 -0.41 -26.40
N THR A 40 -15.06 -0.60 -25.50
CA THR A 40 -16.44 -0.96 -25.89
C THR A 40 -17.16 0.23 -26.52
N VAL A 41 -16.97 1.43 -25.98
CA VAL A 41 -17.62 2.66 -26.47
C VAL A 41 -17.02 3.13 -27.81
N TYR A 42 -15.71 2.93 -28.02
CA TYR A 42 -15.01 3.37 -29.24
C TYR A 42 -14.31 2.21 -29.96
N PRO A 43 -15.05 1.32 -30.64
CA PRO A 43 -14.46 0.14 -31.31
C PRO A 43 -13.41 0.50 -32.37
N TYR A 44 -13.51 1.67 -33.00
CA TYR A 44 -12.52 2.15 -33.98
C TYR A 44 -11.13 2.43 -33.37
N LEU A 45 -11.05 2.66 -32.05
CA LEU A 45 -9.78 2.81 -31.32
C LEU A 45 -9.34 1.51 -30.64
N SER A 46 -10.06 0.40 -30.85
CA SER A 46 -9.86 -0.86 -30.12
C SER A 46 -8.42 -1.36 -30.20
N HIS A 47 -7.76 -1.25 -31.36
CA HIS A 47 -6.37 -1.69 -31.52
C HIS A 47 -5.40 -0.91 -30.61
N MET A 48 -5.52 0.42 -30.56
CA MET A 48 -4.68 1.26 -29.70
C MET A 48 -4.98 1.03 -28.22
N LEU A 49 -6.27 0.96 -27.87
CA LEU A 49 -6.69 0.72 -26.48
C LEU A 49 -6.25 -0.66 -25.99
N MET A 50 -6.28 -1.68 -26.84
CA MET A 50 -5.75 -3.00 -26.53
C MET A 50 -4.26 -2.97 -26.24
N ALA A 51 -3.46 -2.27 -27.06
CA ALA A 51 -2.03 -2.13 -26.79
C ALA A 51 -1.78 -1.44 -25.44
N SER A 52 -2.56 -0.40 -25.09
CA SER A 52 -2.46 0.26 -23.79
C SER A 52 -2.87 -0.66 -22.62
N ILE A 53 -3.96 -1.40 -22.77
CA ILE A 53 -4.46 -2.37 -21.77
C ILE A 53 -3.37 -3.41 -21.46
N VAL A 54 -2.84 -4.05 -22.50
CA VAL A 54 -1.78 -5.08 -22.36
C VAL A 54 -0.57 -4.50 -21.63
N LYS A 55 -0.17 -3.28 -21.96
CA LYS A 55 1.01 -2.67 -21.35
C LYS A 55 0.79 -2.31 -19.87
N ILE A 56 -0.40 -1.83 -19.52
CA ILE A 56 -0.73 -1.50 -18.13
C ILE A 56 -0.90 -2.78 -17.31
N GLU A 57 -1.49 -3.83 -17.86
CA GLU A 57 -1.59 -5.15 -17.20
C GLU A 57 -0.19 -5.70 -16.87
N GLU A 58 0.74 -5.69 -17.84
CA GLU A 58 2.13 -6.09 -17.61
C GLU A 58 2.79 -5.29 -16.47
N TYR A 59 2.51 -3.98 -16.39
CA TYR A 59 3.06 -3.14 -15.33
C TYR A 59 2.42 -3.44 -13.96
N VAL A 60 1.10 -3.63 -13.90
CA VAL A 60 0.38 -3.98 -12.68
C VAL A 60 0.90 -5.30 -12.12
N ASP A 61 1.11 -6.32 -12.96
CA ASP A 61 1.65 -7.60 -12.53
C ASP A 61 3.06 -7.47 -11.93
N LYS A 62 3.93 -6.69 -12.57
CA LYS A 62 5.26 -6.37 -12.04
C LYS A 62 5.18 -5.62 -10.71
N ALA A 63 4.29 -4.64 -10.61
CA ALA A 63 4.11 -3.86 -9.38
C ALA A 63 3.60 -4.73 -8.22
N ARG A 64 2.65 -5.65 -8.48
CA ARG A 64 2.17 -6.62 -7.47
C ARG A 64 3.27 -7.56 -6.98
N SER A 65 4.19 -7.95 -7.86
CA SER A 65 5.35 -8.77 -7.47
C SER A 65 6.39 -8.02 -6.63
N THR A 66 6.33 -6.69 -6.59
CA THR A 66 7.29 -5.85 -5.84
C THR A 66 6.74 -5.52 -4.47
N HIS A 67 7.35 -6.07 -3.41
CA HIS A 67 6.86 -5.93 -2.03
C HIS A 67 6.73 -4.48 -1.53
N MET A 68 7.49 -3.54 -2.09
CA MET A 68 7.42 -2.14 -1.68
C MET A 68 6.00 -1.54 -1.86
N TYR A 69 5.28 -1.96 -2.91
CA TYR A 69 3.88 -1.55 -3.08
C TYR A 69 3.00 -2.09 -1.96
N SER A 70 3.14 -3.39 -1.61
CA SER A 70 2.38 -3.97 -0.50
C SER A 70 2.68 -3.30 0.84
N PHE A 71 3.94 -2.92 1.09
CA PHE A 71 4.33 -2.22 2.32
C PHE A 71 3.69 -0.83 2.39
N ALA A 72 3.70 -0.08 1.28
CA ALA A 72 3.11 1.26 1.23
C ALA A 72 1.59 1.21 1.44
N MET A 73 0.93 0.21 0.89
CA MET A 73 -0.52 0.02 1.08
C MET A 73 -0.86 -0.41 2.51
N PHE A 74 -0.03 -1.27 3.11
CA PHE A 74 -0.17 -1.73 4.48
C PHE A 74 -0.06 -0.62 5.52
N VAL A 75 0.93 0.27 5.36
CA VAL A 75 1.19 1.41 6.25
C VAL A 75 0.09 2.49 6.15
N ASN A 76 -0.66 2.52 5.05
CA ASN A 76 -1.74 3.48 4.86
C ASN A 76 -3.02 3.04 5.60
N PRO A 77 -3.52 3.77 6.62
CA PRO A 77 -4.70 3.38 7.40
C PRO A 77 -6.01 3.42 6.60
N VAL A 78 -6.01 4.03 5.41
CA VAL A 78 -7.18 4.05 4.52
C VAL A 78 -7.37 2.71 3.81
N SER A 79 -6.28 2.00 3.51
CA SER A 79 -6.32 0.76 2.72
C SER A 79 -5.85 -0.47 3.48
N LYS A 80 -4.82 -0.33 4.33
CA LYS A 80 -4.13 -1.42 5.06
C LYS A 80 -3.92 -2.63 4.13
N THR A 81 -4.33 -3.82 4.58
CA THR A 81 -4.37 -5.03 3.75
C THR A 81 -5.71 -5.24 3.05
N SER A 82 -6.75 -4.50 3.41
CA SER A 82 -8.12 -4.70 2.90
C SER A 82 -8.20 -4.56 1.38
N TRP A 83 -7.41 -3.67 0.79
CA TRP A 83 -7.35 -3.52 -0.66
C TRP A 83 -6.63 -4.70 -1.34
N ILE A 84 -5.51 -5.15 -0.77
CA ILE A 84 -4.74 -6.30 -1.28
C ILE A 84 -5.60 -7.58 -1.23
N GLU A 85 -6.33 -7.79 -0.13
CA GLU A 85 -7.23 -8.93 0.05
C GLU A 85 -8.40 -8.94 -0.92
N ARG A 86 -8.86 -7.76 -1.35
CA ARG A 86 -10.00 -7.61 -2.25
C ARG A 86 -9.61 -7.73 -3.72
N GLU A 87 -8.52 -7.09 -4.13
CA GLU A 87 -8.17 -6.94 -5.55
C GLU A 87 -7.11 -7.95 -6.04
N TRP A 88 -6.30 -8.53 -5.15
CA TRP A 88 -5.23 -9.46 -5.57
C TRP A 88 -5.67 -10.91 -5.50
N PRO A 89 -5.09 -11.79 -6.35
CA PRO A 89 -5.23 -13.24 -6.20
C PRO A 89 -4.80 -13.71 -4.81
N ALA A 90 -5.48 -14.72 -4.27
CA ALA A 90 -5.25 -15.22 -2.90
C ALA A 90 -3.78 -15.58 -2.63
N GLU A 91 -3.11 -16.21 -3.60
CA GLU A 91 -1.69 -16.57 -3.51
C GLU A 91 -0.78 -15.34 -3.37
N GLN A 92 -1.02 -14.30 -4.18
CA GLN A 92 -0.23 -13.07 -4.13
C GLN A 92 -0.53 -12.25 -2.87
N SER A 93 -1.79 -12.25 -2.42
CA SER A 93 -2.20 -11.61 -1.17
C SER A 93 -1.51 -12.24 0.04
N GLU A 94 -1.46 -13.58 0.11
CA GLU A 94 -0.78 -14.28 1.21
C GLU A 94 0.73 -14.07 1.19
N ALA A 95 1.34 -14.09 -0.01
CA ALA A 95 2.74 -13.77 -0.18
C ALA A 95 3.07 -12.34 0.29
N ALA A 96 2.20 -11.36 -0.01
CA ALA A 96 2.34 -9.98 0.45
C ALA A 96 2.25 -9.88 1.98
N LYS A 97 1.29 -10.55 2.62
CA LYS A 97 1.17 -10.59 4.09
C LYS A 97 2.38 -11.22 4.76
N THR A 98 2.88 -12.31 4.18
CA THR A 98 4.11 -12.98 4.65
C THR A 98 5.30 -12.03 4.56
N ALA A 99 5.47 -11.35 3.42
CA ALA A 99 6.54 -10.37 3.25
C ALA A 99 6.45 -9.19 4.24
N ILE A 100 5.23 -8.73 4.56
CA ILE A 100 4.99 -7.70 5.59
C ILE A 100 5.43 -8.20 6.97
N LEU A 101 5.05 -9.41 7.36
CA LEU A 101 5.45 -9.97 8.64
C LEU A 101 6.96 -10.21 8.71
N ASP A 102 7.59 -10.63 7.61
CA ASP A 102 9.03 -10.84 7.55
C ASP A 102 9.80 -9.52 7.66
N ILE A 103 9.36 -8.45 7.00
CA ILE A 103 10.01 -7.13 7.13
C ILE A 103 9.81 -6.55 8.55
N MET A 104 8.62 -6.69 9.13
CA MET A 104 8.37 -6.28 10.52
C MET A 104 9.23 -7.06 11.51
N THR A 105 9.40 -8.38 11.31
CA THR A 105 10.28 -9.21 12.13
C THR A 105 11.73 -8.72 12.03
N LYS A 106 12.21 -8.42 10.82
CA LYS A 106 13.57 -7.88 10.60
C LYS A 106 13.78 -6.54 11.32
N HIS A 107 12.81 -5.62 11.26
CA HIS A 107 12.88 -4.36 11.99
C HIS A 107 12.90 -4.59 13.50
N GLN A 108 12.07 -5.48 14.02
CA GLN A 108 12.04 -5.80 15.45
C GLN A 108 13.37 -6.40 15.93
N THR A 109 13.96 -7.31 15.14
CA THR A 109 15.30 -7.85 15.39
C THR A 109 16.37 -6.75 15.36
N ALA A 110 16.31 -5.83 14.37
CA ALA A 110 17.22 -4.70 14.31
C ALA A 110 17.11 -3.79 15.55
N ILE A 111 15.89 -3.42 15.96
CA ILE A 111 15.63 -2.63 17.17
C ILE A 111 16.20 -3.33 18.40
N ARG A 112 16.01 -4.66 18.54
CA ARG A 112 16.59 -5.44 19.64
C ARG A 112 18.11 -5.36 19.66
N HIS A 113 18.76 -5.54 18.51
CA HIS A 113 20.22 -5.44 18.40
C HIS A 113 20.73 -4.02 18.66
N GLU A 114 20.03 -2.99 18.18
CA GLU A 114 20.37 -1.60 18.44
C GLU A 114 20.20 -1.25 19.93
N CYS A 115 19.09 -1.62 20.57
CA CYS A 115 18.88 -1.44 22.01
C CYS A 115 19.91 -2.19 22.87
N ALA A 116 20.41 -3.34 22.39
CA ALA A 116 21.51 -4.05 23.06
C ALA A 116 22.85 -3.30 22.98
N VAL A 117 23.05 -2.49 21.92
CA VAL A 117 24.27 -1.71 21.66
C VAL A 117 24.20 -0.30 22.27
N THR A 118 23.03 0.35 22.29
CA THR A 118 22.85 1.74 22.75
C THR A 118 22.02 1.82 24.05
N LYS A 119 22.70 1.87 25.20
CA LYS A 119 22.12 2.41 26.43
C LYS A 119 22.16 3.95 26.37
N ILE A 120 20.98 4.58 26.21
CA ILE A 120 20.58 6.02 26.34
C ILE A 120 20.35 6.78 25.00
N PRO A 121 19.27 7.61 24.89
CA PRO A 121 18.58 7.91 23.63
C PRO A 121 18.88 9.32 23.07
N ASN A 122 18.70 9.50 21.76
CA ASN A 122 18.48 10.82 21.16
C ASN A 122 17.34 10.75 20.15
N HIS A 123 16.21 11.37 20.51
CA HIS A 123 15.12 11.68 19.61
C HIS A 123 15.44 12.98 18.90
N ILE A 124 15.61 12.95 17.57
CA ILE A 124 15.66 14.15 16.74
C ILE A 124 14.23 14.40 16.23
N PRO A 125 13.58 15.53 16.56
CA PRO A 125 12.31 15.89 15.93
C PRO A 125 12.57 16.27 14.47
N ILE A 126 11.83 15.67 13.53
CA ILE A 126 11.86 16.02 12.12
C ILE A 126 10.63 16.88 11.81
N ASP A 127 10.86 18.13 11.41
CA ASP A 127 9.83 19.08 10.99
C ASP A 127 9.50 18.88 9.50
N PHE A 128 8.29 18.43 9.19
CA PHE A 128 7.76 18.34 7.82
C PHE A 128 6.48 19.16 7.68
N GLY A 129 6.61 20.37 7.14
CA GLY A 129 5.47 21.23 6.79
C GLY A 129 4.76 20.82 5.50
N GLY A 130 3.41 20.67 5.54
CA GLY A 130 2.58 20.74 4.33
C GLY A 130 1.15 20.19 4.38
N SER A 131 0.21 20.95 4.95
CA SER A 131 -1.23 20.66 5.09
C SER A 131 -2.07 20.65 3.77
N ASP A 132 -1.51 21.09 2.64
CA ASP A 132 -2.29 21.38 1.41
C ASP A 132 -2.35 20.22 0.39
N ALA A 133 -1.46 19.22 0.52
CA ALA A 133 -1.29 18.14 -0.47
C ALA A 133 -2.27 16.96 -0.28
N ALA A 134 -2.66 16.67 0.96
CA ALA A 134 -3.67 15.67 1.30
C ALA A 134 -5.04 15.94 0.62
N HIS A 135 -5.43 17.21 0.54
CA HIS A 135 -6.66 17.63 -0.13
C HIS A 135 -6.66 17.28 -1.62
N SER A 136 -5.51 17.36 -2.28
CA SER A 136 -5.39 17.12 -3.71
C SER A 136 -5.42 15.63 -4.08
N LEU A 137 -4.95 14.73 -3.21
CA LEU A 137 -4.98 13.28 -3.45
C LEU A 137 -6.40 12.74 -3.35
N ASN A 138 -7.14 13.19 -2.33
CA ASN A 138 -8.54 12.86 -2.17
C ASN A 138 -9.43 13.49 -3.23
N ALA A 139 -9.10 14.70 -3.70
CA ALA A 139 -9.75 15.28 -4.87
C ALA A 139 -9.48 14.44 -6.13
N GLY A 140 -8.25 13.94 -6.33
CA GLY A 140 -7.90 13.05 -7.44
C GLY A 140 -8.64 11.71 -7.40
N ILE A 141 -8.71 11.05 -6.23
CA ILE A 141 -9.47 9.81 -6.02
C ILE A 141 -10.98 10.05 -6.20
N THR A 142 -11.50 11.18 -5.73
CA THR A 142 -12.92 11.55 -5.92
C THR A 142 -13.22 11.78 -7.39
N LEU A 143 -12.35 12.49 -8.13
CA LEU A 143 -12.52 12.73 -9.56
C LEU A 143 -12.45 11.43 -10.38
N LEU A 144 -11.67 10.46 -9.92
CA LEU A 144 -11.59 9.12 -10.50
C LEU A 144 -12.86 8.31 -10.21
N ASN A 145 -13.44 8.42 -9.02
CA ASN A 145 -14.72 7.83 -8.68
C ASN A 145 -15.87 8.48 -9.48
N ASP A 146 -15.94 9.80 -9.56
CA ASP A 146 -16.94 10.54 -10.34
C ASP A 146 -16.87 10.19 -11.84
N PHE A 147 -15.64 10.01 -12.36
CA PHE A 147 -15.44 9.56 -13.74
C PHE A 147 -15.89 8.11 -13.94
N THR A 148 -15.61 7.23 -12.97
CA THR A 148 -16.04 5.82 -12.97
C THR A 148 -17.57 5.71 -12.89
N GLU A 149 -18.21 6.54 -12.05
CA GLU A 149 -19.67 6.65 -11.94
C GLU A 149 -20.30 7.17 -13.24
N SER A 150 -19.69 8.17 -13.88
CA SER A 150 -20.14 8.67 -15.19
C SER A 150 -20.01 7.62 -16.30
N LEU A 151 -19.04 6.71 -16.23
CA LEU A 151 -18.88 5.60 -17.18
C LEU A 151 -19.82 4.43 -16.87
N ASN A 152 -20.14 4.18 -15.59
CA ASN A 152 -21.14 3.20 -15.20
C ASN A 152 -22.57 3.65 -15.58
N ALA A 153 -22.84 4.95 -15.59
CA ALA A 153 -24.10 5.50 -16.12
C ALA A 153 -24.30 5.23 -17.63
N LEU A 154 -23.22 4.98 -18.38
CA LEU A 154 -23.26 4.59 -19.80
C LEU A 154 -23.45 3.07 -20.01
N SER A 155 -23.30 2.24 -18.98
CA SER A 155 -23.30 0.78 -19.09
C SER A 155 -24.59 0.10 -18.60
N HIS A 156 -25.55 0.84 -18.04
CA HIS A 156 -26.84 0.31 -17.57
C HIS A 156 -27.85 0.04 -18.69
N SER A 157 -27.52 -0.92 -19.57
CA SER A 157 -28.52 -1.73 -20.25
C SER A 157 -28.03 -3.18 -20.31
N SER A 158 -28.45 -3.99 -19.34
CA SER A 158 -28.67 -5.45 -19.41
C SER A 158 -28.46 -6.08 -18.03
N SER A 159 -29.57 -6.35 -17.34
CA SER A 159 -29.63 -7.12 -16.10
C SER A 159 -29.28 -8.60 -16.32
N LEU A 160 -28.64 -9.19 -15.32
CA LEU A 160 -28.59 -10.63 -15.10
C LEU A 160 -29.60 -11.06 -14.02
N GLN A 161 -29.97 -12.33 -14.13
CA GLN A 161 -30.92 -13.12 -13.37
C GLN A 161 -30.09 -14.38 -12.96
N THR A 162 -30.08 -14.96 -11.75
CA THR A 162 -31.06 -15.86 -11.08
C THR A 162 -30.21 -16.85 -10.21
N ILE A 163 -30.35 -16.88 -8.87
CA ILE A 163 -30.89 -17.97 -7.99
C ILE A 163 -29.91 -19.04 -7.39
N SER A 164 -29.97 -19.16 -6.04
CA SER A 164 -29.88 -20.33 -5.11
C SER A 164 -28.62 -21.22 -5.02
N SER A 165 -28.30 -21.97 -3.94
CA SER A 165 -28.85 -22.25 -2.58
C SER A 165 -27.80 -23.02 -1.74
N GLU A 166 -28.05 -23.12 -0.43
CA GLU A 166 -27.28 -23.75 0.69
C GLU A 166 -26.92 -25.25 0.58
N SER A 167 -25.95 -25.70 1.40
CA SER A 167 -26.11 -26.85 2.32
C SER A 167 -24.96 -27.00 3.36
N THR A 168 -25.33 -27.54 4.52
CA THR A 168 -24.63 -27.78 5.80
C THR A 168 -23.86 -29.11 5.83
N ILE A 169 -22.86 -29.29 6.74
CA ILE A 169 -22.63 -30.50 7.60
C ILE A 169 -21.47 -30.28 8.60
N ASN A 170 -21.61 -30.94 9.75
CA ASN A 170 -20.94 -30.84 11.06
C ASN A 170 -19.68 -31.75 11.25
N GLU A 171 -18.85 -31.35 12.23
CA GLU A 171 -18.09 -32.11 13.27
C GLU A 171 -17.32 -33.43 12.99
N ASN A 172 -16.05 -33.51 13.43
CA ASN A 172 -15.63 -34.25 14.65
C ASN A 172 -14.09 -34.31 14.87
N ASN A 173 -13.73 -34.73 16.10
CA ASN A 173 -12.57 -34.48 16.94
C ASN A 173 -11.70 -35.76 17.20
N ALA A 174 -10.42 -35.62 17.60
CA ALA A 174 -9.56 -36.55 18.40
C ALA A 174 -8.06 -36.11 18.34
N GLN A 175 -7.42 -35.53 19.37
CA GLN A 175 -6.73 -36.09 20.58
C GLN A 175 -5.51 -37.02 20.34
N LEU A 176 -4.29 -36.55 20.68
CA LEU A 176 -3.35 -36.95 21.79
C LEU A 176 -2.29 -37.99 21.34
N GLU A 177 -0.97 -37.98 21.66
CA GLU A 177 -0.21 -37.72 22.92
C GLU A 177 1.27 -37.26 22.68
N GLU A 178 1.88 -36.73 23.76
CA GLU A 178 3.26 -36.26 24.07
C GLU A 178 4.33 -37.40 24.25
N PRO A 179 5.45 -37.32 25.03
CA PRO A 179 6.39 -36.24 25.50
C PRO A 179 7.90 -36.61 25.38
N VAL A 180 8.84 -35.64 25.50
CA VAL A 180 10.22 -35.88 26.01
C VAL A 180 10.74 -34.66 26.80
N ASP A 181 11.30 -34.93 27.99
CA ASP A 181 11.83 -34.01 29.04
C ASP A 181 13.40 -34.08 29.10
N PRO A 182 14.15 -33.40 29.99
CA PRO A 182 14.78 -32.08 29.84
C PRO A 182 16.33 -32.08 30.03
N THR A 183 16.93 -30.89 29.93
CA THR A 183 18.29 -30.44 30.38
C THR A 183 19.51 -30.66 29.46
N ASP A 184 19.99 -29.60 28.79
CA ASP A 184 21.30 -28.92 29.06
C ASP A 184 21.39 -27.62 28.23
N GLY A 185 22.20 -26.64 28.67
CA GLY A 185 22.10 -25.21 28.26
C GLY A 185 22.02 -24.91 26.74
N LEU A 186 21.08 -24.02 26.37
CA LEU A 186 20.88 -23.54 24.99
C LEU A 186 22.16 -22.90 24.43
N THR A 187 22.57 -23.35 23.25
CA THR A 187 23.64 -22.74 22.45
C THR A 187 23.27 -21.31 22.06
N ALA A 188 24.27 -20.47 21.75
CA ALA A 188 24.03 -19.09 21.32
C ALA A 188 23.14 -18.99 20.07
N GLU A 189 23.17 -19.99 19.20
CA GLU A 189 22.32 -20.09 18.02
C GLU A 189 20.86 -20.40 18.39
N GLU A 190 20.63 -21.33 19.32
CA GLU A 190 19.28 -21.66 19.79
C GLU A 190 18.63 -20.48 20.54
N LEU A 191 19.41 -19.73 21.32
CA LEU A 191 18.95 -18.50 21.97
C LEU A 191 18.57 -17.41 20.96
N GLU A 192 19.32 -17.27 19.86
CA GLU A 192 19.00 -16.31 18.81
C GLU A 192 17.78 -16.75 18.00
N ILE A 193 17.59 -18.05 17.75
CA ILE A 193 16.37 -18.59 17.14
C ILE A 193 15.15 -18.28 18.01
N GLU A 194 15.24 -18.50 19.33
CA GLU A 194 14.15 -18.18 20.26
C GLU A 194 13.88 -16.66 20.30
N ALA A 195 14.94 -15.83 20.24
CA ALA A 195 14.80 -14.38 20.19
C ALA A 195 14.10 -13.91 18.91
N VAL A 196 14.47 -14.45 17.74
CA VAL A 196 13.81 -14.16 16.47
C VAL A 196 12.36 -14.66 16.45
N MET A 197 12.08 -15.82 17.07
CA MET A 197 10.69 -16.29 17.25
C MET A 197 9.87 -15.31 18.09
N ARG A 198 10.45 -14.78 19.17
CA ARG A 198 9.82 -13.74 20.00
C ARG A 198 9.59 -12.44 19.23
N ASP A 199 10.58 -12.01 18.44
CA ASP A 199 10.47 -10.84 17.56
C ASP A 199 9.33 -11.02 16.54
N ARG A 200 9.20 -12.23 15.97
CA ARG A 200 8.12 -12.58 15.04
C ARG A 200 6.75 -12.56 15.71
N LEU A 201 6.63 -13.05 16.94
CA LEU A 201 5.39 -12.99 17.72
C LEU A 201 4.96 -11.55 17.98
N GLN A 202 5.90 -10.70 18.40
CA GLN A 202 5.63 -9.28 18.62
C GLN A 202 5.19 -8.57 17.33
N ALA A 203 5.86 -8.85 16.21
CA ALA A 203 5.46 -8.34 14.90
C ALA A 203 4.03 -8.80 14.51
N GLN A 204 3.68 -10.06 14.78
CA GLN A 204 2.33 -10.59 14.51
C GLN A 204 1.25 -9.94 15.39
N GLU A 205 1.53 -9.69 16.66
CA GLU A 205 0.60 -9.03 17.58
C GLU A 205 0.33 -7.59 17.13
N GLU A 206 1.39 -6.83 16.80
CA GLU A 206 1.26 -5.47 16.31
C GLU A 206 0.54 -5.42 14.97
N TYR A 207 0.86 -6.34 14.05
CA TYR A 207 0.16 -6.50 12.78
C TYR A 207 -1.35 -6.74 12.99
N LYS A 208 -1.72 -7.67 13.88
CA LYS A 208 -3.13 -7.97 14.19
C LYS A 208 -3.82 -6.76 14.81
N LYS A 209 -3.18 -6.08 15.76
CA LYS A 209 -3.69 -4.85 16.37
C LYS A 209 -3.98 -3.79 15.31
N TRP A 210 -3.03 -3.58 14.38
CA TRP A 210 -3.16 -2.63 13.30
C TRP A 210 -4.31 -2.96 12.35
N VAL A 211 -4.44 -4.21 11.92
CA VAL A 211 -5.54 -4.63 11.05
C VAL A 211 -6.89 -4.48 11.77
N ASN A 212 -6.96 -4.79 13.06
CA ASN A 212 -8.19 -4.74 13.86
C ASN A 212 -8.66 -3.31 14.20
N GLU A 213 -7.80 -2.30 14.15
CA GLU A 213 -8.20 -0.89 14.36
C GLU A 213 -9.16 -0.39 13.27
N GLY A 214 -9.33 -1.16 12.19
CA GLY A 214 -10.24 -0.85 11.09
C GLY A 214 -9.66 0.19 10.13
N ILE A 215 -10.35 0.41 9.01
CA ILE A 215 -9.97 1.43 8.02
C ILE A 215 -10.74 2.72 8.25
N ILE A 216 -10.11 3.85 7.92
CA ILE A 216 -10.81 5.15 7.96
C ILE A 216 -11.80 5.19 6.79
N THR A 217 -13.09 5.08 7.06
CA THR A 217 -14.16 5.12 6.04
C THR A 217 -14.84 6.47 5.90
N ASP A 218 -14.68 7.36 6.88
CA ASP A 218 -15.40 8.64 6.90
C ASP A 218 -14.93 9.55 5.77
N ARG A 219 -15.83 9.88 4.83
CA ARG A 219 -15.53 10.69 3.64
C ARG A 219 -14.88 12.04 3.97
N GLU A 220 -15.34 12.71 5.03
CA GLU A 220 -14.77 13.99 5.47
C GLU A 220 -13.37 13.85 6.07
N LYS A 221 -13.13 12.76 6.81
CA LYS A 221 -11.80 12.46 7.35
C LYS A 221 -10.84 12.05 6.26
N LEU A 222 -11.30 11.26 5.29
CA LEU A 222 -10.55 10.88 4.10
C LEU A 222 -10.10 12.13 3.35
N GLN A 223 -10.97 13.09 3.07
CA GLN A 223 -10.63 14.29 2.31
C GLN A 223 -9.52 15.16 2.95
N LYS A 224 -9.37 15.08 4.27
CA LYS A 224 -8.35 15.78 5.07
C LYS A 224 -7.20 14.88 5.52
N PHE A 225 -7.21 13.61 5.12
CA PHE A 225 -6.28 12.62 5.65
C PHE A 225 -4.88 12.83 5.06
N ASP A 226 -3.92 13.13 5.94
CA ASP A 226 -2.50 13.20 5.62
C ASP A 226 -1.77 12.02 6.27
N LEU A 227 -1.19 11.15 5.44
CA LEU A 227 -0.46 9.97 5.92
C LEU A 227 0.78 10.34 6.74
N VAL A 228 1.44 11.44 6.40
CA VAL A 228 2.64 11.89 7.12
C VAL A 228 2.24 12.39 8.50
N GLN A 229 1.22 13.25 8.59
CA GLN A 229 0.71 13.72 9.89
C GLN A 229 0.20 12.57 10.76
N PHE A 230 -0.43 11.55 10.16
CA PHE A 230 -0.89 10.39 10.92
C PHE A 230 0.26 9.69 11.66
N TRP A 231 1.41 9.50 11.00
CA TRP A 231 2.58 8.85 11.59
C TRP A 231 3.46 9.81 12.42
N ASP A 232 3.39 11.11 12.17
CA ASP A 232 4.02 12.14 13.01
C ASP A 232 3.33 12.26 14.39
N ASN A 233 2.06 11.85 14.49
CA ASN A 233 1.36 11.81 15.78
C ASN A 233 2.02 10.83 16.76
N GLN A 234 2.39 11.35 17.94
CA GLN A 234 3.00 10.57 19.02
C GLN A 234 2.18 9.36 19.45
N ASN A 235 0.84 9.45 19.34
CA ASN A 235 -0.03 8.32 19.64
C ASN A 235 0.17 7.14 18.68
N SER A 236 0.36 7.39 17.38
CA SER A 236 0.60 6.34 16.38
C SER A 236 1.97 5.68 16.59
N GLN A 237 2.98 6.48 16.93
CA GLN A 237 4.34 6.02 17.20
C GLN A 237 4.42 5.10 18.42
N ILE A 238 3.72 5.47 19.51
CA ILE A 238 3.68 4.67 20.74
C ILE A 238 2.85 3.39 20.54
N ASN A 239 1.75 3.48 19.79
CA ASN A 239 0.85 2.34 19.60
C ASN A 239 1.38 1.29 18.61
N PHE A 240 2.20 1.71 17.66
CA PHE A 240 2.70 0.90 16.55
C PHE A 240 4.18 1.18 16.25
N PRO A 241 5.11 0.82 17.17
CA PRO A 241 6.52 1.13 17.03
C PRO A 241 7.19 0.41 15.84
N ILE A 242 6.83 -0.85 15.57
CA ILE A 242 7.43 -1.62 14.46
C ILE A 242 6.92 -1.10 13.12
N ILE A 243 5.61 -0.86 13.01
CA ILE A 243 5.00 -0.35 11.77
C ILE A 243 5.45 1.08 11.52
N PHE A 244 5.65 1.90 12.56
CA PHE A 244 6.18 3.24 12.41
C PHE A 244 7.58 3.25 11.79
N GLN A 245 8.48 2.36 12.21
CA GLN A 245 9.81 2.23 11.59
C GLN A 245 9.70 1.84 10.11
N LEU A 246 8.84 0.88 9.80
CA LEU A 246 8.54 0.52 8.41
C LEU A 246 7.97 1.73 7.63
N ALA A 247 7.11 2.53 8.26
CA ALA A 247 6.50 3.70 7.64
C ALA A 247 7.55 4.76 7.27
N LEU A 248 8.56 4.98 8.11
CA LEU A 248 9.65 5.93 7.84
C LEU A 248 10.45 5.57 6.59
N ASP A 249 10.64 4.28 6.32
CA ASP A 249 11.37 3.81 5.13
C ASP A 249 10.50 3.82 3.86
N VAL A 250 9.21 3.53 4.02
CA VAL A 250 8.30 3.26 2.88
C VAL A 250 7.60 4.53 2.38
N ILE A 251 7.16 5.41 3.28
CA ILE A 251 6.42 6.65 2.93
C ILE A 251 7.22 7.58 1.99
N PRO A 252 8.54 7.76 2.16
CA PRO A 252 9.31 8.63 1.27
C PRO A 252 9.40 8.13 -0.18
N VAL A 253 9.17 6.83 -0.42
CA VAL A 253 9.30 6.23 -1.75
C VAL A 253 8.23 6.79 -2.69
N GLN A 254 8.69 7.45 -3.77
CA GLN A 254 7.81 8.01 -4.79
C GLN A 254 7.42 6.97 -5.84
N ALA A 255 6.17 7.02 -6.30
CA ALA A 255 5.69 6.17 -7.40
C ALA A 255 6.19 6.61 -8.79
N SER A 256 6.72 7.83 -8.90
CA SER A 256 7.09 8.47 -10.16
C SER A 256 8.33 9.34 -9.99
N ALA A 257 9.14 9.43 -11.05
CA ALA A 257 10.30 10.34 -11.13
C ALA A 257 9.90 11.77 -11.53
N VAL A 258 8.63 12.01 -11.90
CA VAL A 258 8.11 13.32 -12.36
C VAL A 258 8.38 14.47 -11.38
N PRO A 259 8.33 14.31 -10.04
CA PRO A 259 8.77 15.36 -9.12
C PRO A 259 10.20 15.85 -9.38
N CYS A 260 11.13 14.93 -9.64
CA CYS A 260 12.51 15.23 -9.98
C CYS A 260 12.59 15.86 -11.37
N GLU A 261 11.85 15.36 -12.36
CA GLU A 261 11.80 15.95 -13.70
C GLU A 261 11.29 17.40 -13.70
N ARG A 262 10.31 17.72 -12.84
CA ARG A 262 9.82 19.10 -12.68
C ARG A 262 10.90 20.01 -12.10
N ALA A 263 11.62 19.55 -11.08
CA ALA A 263 12.73 20.30 -10.48
C ALA A 263 13.89 20.51 -11.48
N PHE A 264 14.22 19.49 -12.27
CA PHE A 264 15.21 19.60 -13.34
C PHE A 264 14.73 20.51 -14.48
N SER A 265 13.45 20.43 -14.85
CA SER A 265 12.85 21.30 -15.86
C SER A 265 12.81 22.77 -15.43
N SER A 266 12.50 23.05 -14.16
CA SER A 266 12.57 24.42 -13.62
C SER A 266 13.99 24.95 -13.52
N SER A 267 14.97 24.05 -13.36
CA SER A 267 16.39 24.41 -13.32
C SER A 267 16.98 24.67 -14.71
N LYS A 268 16.26 24.31 -15.78
CA LYS A 268 16.69 24.53 -17.17
C LYS A 268 16.91 26.02 -17.48
N GLU A 269 16.12 26.91 -16.88
CA GLU A 269 16.26 28.36 -17.06
C GLU A 269 17.56 28.90 -16.43
N THR A 270 18.05 28.28 -15.36
CA THR A 270 19.37 28.59 -14.77
C THR A 270 20.55 27.86 -15.42
N ASP A 271 20.31 26.73 -16.10
CA ASP A 271 21.36 25.89 -16.70
C ASP A 271 21.61 26.21 -18.19
N ALA A 272 20.62 26.72 -18.92
CA ALA A 272 20.71 26.93 -20.38
C ALA A 272 21.03 28.37 -20.83
N ASP A 273 20.86 29.39 -19.98
CA ASP A 273 21.14 30.78 -20.36
C ASP A 273 22.60 31.19 -20.08
N GLN A 274 23.52 30.63 -20.87
CA GLN A 274 24.80 31.28 -21.11
C GLN A 274 24.60 32.45 -22.08
N ARG A 275 24.80 33.67 -21.55
CA ARG A 275 24.83 34.97 -22.25
C ARG A 275 25.36 34.87 -23.70
N SER A 276 24.54 35.28 -24.68
CA SER A 276 25.02 35.78 -25.98
C SER A 276 25.43 37.25 -25.89
#